data_AF-G7CJ04-F1
#
_entry.id   AF-G7CJ04-F1
#
_cell.length_a   1.000
_cell.length_b   1.000
_cell.length_c   1.000
_cell.angle_alpha   90.00
_cell.angle_beta   90.00
_cell.angle_gamma   90.00
#
_symmetry.space_group_name_H-M   'P 1'
#
loop_
_entity.id
_entity.type
_entity.pdbx_description
1 polymer ?
#
loop_
_entity_poly.entity_id
_entity_poly.type
_entity_poly.pdbx_seq_one_letter_code
_entity_poly.pdbx_strand_id
1 'polypeptide(L)' 'MTGMSDEPPERPKTAPRAHSSRDNALDVHTVVSAERGQWVVEIVVIFADGVVRKRISTYHTRAQAELAARLIKRGAEREI' A
#
# COMPACT_ATOMS: atom_id res chain seq x y z
N MET A 1 36.33 -3.73 -25.15
CA MET A 1 35.05 -3.88 -25.87
C MET A 1 34.53 -5.26 -25.49
N THR A 2 33.52 -5.47 -24.65
CA THR A 2 32.26 -4.74 -24.44
C THR A 2 31.81 -4.98 -23.00
N GLY A 3 31.54 -3.92 -22.24
CA GLY A 3 30.94 -4.04 -20.91
C GLY A 3 29.50 -4.49 -21.05
N MET A 4 29.16 -5.61 -20.40
CA MET A 4 27.79 -6.08 -20.26
C MET A 4 27.04 -5.03 -19.43
N SER A 5 26.12 -4.32 -20.07
CA SER A 5 25.17 -3.45 -19.39
C SER A 5 24.30 -4.30 -18.47
N ASP A 6 24.50 -4.14 -17.16
CA ASP A 6 23.62 -4.67 -16.12
C ASP A 6 22.39 -3.77 -16.08
N GLU A 7 21.37 -4.12 -16.88
CA GLU A 7 20.07 -3.45 -16.86
C GLU A 7 19.39 -3.80 -15.52
N PRO A 8 19.12 -2.82 -14.64
CA PRO A 8 18.56 -3.12 -13.33
C PRO A 8 17.20 -3.79 -13.51
N PRO A 9 16.91 -4.90 -12.82
CA PRO A 9 15.66 -5.61 -13.01
C PRO A 9 14.51 -4.66 -12.71
N GLU A 10 13.67 -4.39 -13.71
CA GLU A 10 12.40 -3.71 -13.52
C GLU A 10 11.63 -4.49 -12.46
N ARG A 11 11.53 -3.93 -11.24
CA ARG A 11 10.69 -4.52 -10.19
C ARG A 11 9.29 -4.68 -10.80
N PRO A 12 8.79 -5.92 -10.96
CA PRO A 12 7.49 -6.10 -11.57
C PRO A 12 6.50 -5.31 -10.73
N LYS A 13 5.73 -4.41 -11.38
CA LYS A 13 4.58 -3.77 -10.73
C LYS A 13 3.78 -4.88 -10.07
N THR A 14 3.36 -4.69 -8.83
CA THR A 14 2.53 -5.66 -8.10
C THR A 14 1.33 -6.01 -8.99
N ALA A 15 1.38 -7.15 -9.67
CA ALA A 15 0.33 -7.57 -10.56
C ALA A 15 -0.84 -8.06 -9.71
N PRO A 16 -2.08 -7.63 -9.99
CA PRO A 16 -3.25 -8.19 -9.34
C PRO A 16 -3.25 -9.71 -9.53
N ARG A 17 -3.39 -10.47 -8.44
CA ARG A 17 -3.54 -11.94 -8.52
C ARG A 17 -4.85 -12.24 -9.25
N ALA A 18 -4.78 -12.96 -10.36
CA ALA A 18 -5.96 -13.37 -11.12
C ALA A 18 -6.87 -14.28 -10.26
N HIS A 19 -8.15 -13.91 -10.19
CA HIS A 19 -9.29 -14.67 -9.64
C HIS A 19 -9.44 -14.76 -8.11
N SER A 20 -9.47 -13.62 -7.44
CA SER A 20 -10.33 -13.48 -6.24
C SER A 20 -11.30 -12.33 -6.51
N SER A 21 -12.47 -12.37 -5.89
CA SER A 21 -13.58 -11.39 -5.79
C SER A 21 -13.24 -9.89 -5.60
N ARG A 22 -11.98 -9.50 -5.81
CA ARG A 22 -11.34 -8.21 -5.57
C ARG A 22 -11.59 -7.14 -6.64
N ASP A 23 -12.35 -7.44 -7.69
CA ASP A 23 -12.66 -6.45 -8.75
C ASP A 23 -13.73 -5.42 -8.32
N ASN A 24 -14.27 -5.50 -7.11
CA ASN A 24 -15.22 -4.52 -6.55
C ASN A 24 -14.83 -4.16 -5.11
N ALA A 25 -13.73 -3.42 -4.92
CA ALA A 25 -13.52 -2.74 -3.65
C ALA A 25 -14.69 -1.77 -3.41
N LEU A 26 -15.21 -1.73 -2.19
CA LEU A 26 -16.33 -0.85 -1.82
C LEU A 26 -15.83 0.43 -1.16
N ASP A 27 -14.73 0.33 -0.42
CA ASP A 27 -14.13 1.46 0.28
C ASP A 27 -12.66 1.17 0.63
N VAL A 28 -11.90 2.23 0.89
CA VAL A 28 -10.53 2.17 1.38
C VAL A 28 -10.28 3.16 2.49
N HIS A 29 -9.57 2.70 3.51
CA HIS A 29 -9.11 3.49 4.63
C HIS A 29 -7.62 3.31 4.85
N THR A 30 -7.01 4.31 5.48
CA THR A 30 -5.65 4.22 6.00
C THR A 30 -5.66 4.44 7.51
N VAL A 31 -4.90 3.61 8.22
CA VAL A 31 -4.83 3.63 9.69
C VAL A 31 -3.40 3.95 10.08
N VAL A 32 -3.25 4.93 10.97
CA VAL A 32 -1.98 5.28 11.60
C VAL A 32 -2.02 4.84 13.06
N SER A 33 -1.06 4.03 13.48
CA SER A 33 -0.98 3.53 14.86
C SER A 33 0.45 3.60 15.40
N ALA A 34 0.59 3.77 16.71
CA ALA A 34 1.89 3.74 17.36
C ALA A 34 2.25 2.29 17.73
N GLU A 35 3.44 1.83 17.36
CA GLU A 35 3.96 0.50 17.67
C GLU A 35 5.47 0.59 17.96
N ARG A 36 5.88 0.16 19.16
CA ARG A 36 7.31 0.08 19.58
C ARG A 36 8.11 1.36 19.28
N GLY A 37 7.52 2.53 19.54
CA GLY A 37 8.16 3.83 19.31
C GLY A 37 8.18 4.30 17.85
N GLN A 38 7.55 3.56 16.94
CA GLN A 38 7.37 3.94 15.54
C GLN A 38 5.89 4.15 15.22
N TRP A 39 5.63 4.78 14.07
CA TRP A 39 4.30 5.01 13.55
C TRP A 39 4.06 4.12 12.35
N VAL A 40 3.17 3.15 12.50
CA VAL A 40 2.81 2.19 11.46
C VAL A 40 1.67 2.75 10.64
N VAL A 41 1.78 2.65 9.32
CA VAL A 41 0.69 2.92 8.38
C VAL A 41 0.20 1.62 7.80
N GLU A 42 -1.11 1.40 7.88
CA GLU A 42 -1.79 0.24 7.30
C GLU A 42 -2.88 0.72 6.35
N ILE A 43 -3.11 -0.03 5.26
CA ILE A 43 -4.24 0.17 4.37
C ILE A 43 -5.30 -0.90 4.69
N VAL A 44 -6.56 -0.49 4.69
CA VAL A 44 -7.73 -1.34 4.90
C VAL A 44 -8.62 -1.18 3.68
N VAL A 45 -8.84 -2.26 2.94
CA VAL A 45 -9.73 -2.29 1.78
C VAL A 45 -10.94 -3.15 2.12
N ILE A 46 -12.12 -2.60 1.91
CA ILE A 46 -13.41 -3.24 2.17
C ILE A 46 -13.92 -3.82 0.86
N PHE A 47 -14.31 -5.07 0.88
CA PHE A 47 -14.98 -5.78 -0.21
C PHE A 47 -16.35 -6.28 0.28
N ALA A 48 -17.22 -6.68 -0.64
CA ALA A 48 -18.52 -7.24 -0.28
C ALA A 48 -18.42 -8.53 0.56
N ASP A 49 -17.33 -9.29 0.40
CA ASP A 49 -17.09 -10.58 1.05
C ASP A 49 -16.10 -10.51 2.23
N GLY A 50 -15.55 -9.34 2.53
CA GLY A 50 -14.64 -9.20 3.66
C GLY A 50 -13.77 -7.96 3.65
N VAL A 51 -12.81 -7.94 4.57
CA VAL A 51 -11.90 -6.81 4.78
C VAL A 51 -10.46 -7.30 4.69
N VAL A 52 -9.65 -6.61 3.88
CA VAL A 52 -8.20 -6.87 3.78
C VAL A 52 -7.46 -5.74 4.47
N ARG A 53 -6.63 -6.07 5.46
CA ARG A 53 -5.75 -5.13 6.14
C ARG A 53 -4.30 -5.49 5.89
N LYS A 54 -3.51 -4.51 5.47
CA LYS A 54 -2.09 -4.69 5.13
C LYS A 54 -1.25 -3.56 5.68
N ARG A 55 -0.16 -3.93 6.37
CA ARG A 55 0.90 -2.98 6.75
C ARG A 55 1.65 -2.50 5.51
N ILE A 56 1.75 -1.18 5.37
CA ILE A 56 2.44 -0.55 4.24
C ILE A 56 3.88 -0.20 4.63
N SER A 57 4.07 0.57 5.71
CA SER A 57 5.39 1.01 6.15
C SER A 57 5.36 1.50 7.61
N THR A 58 6.54 1.79 8.16
CA THR A 58 6.73 2.44 9.46
C THR A 58 7.50 3.76 9.31
N TYR A 59 7.21 4.71 10.20
CA TYR A 59 7.78 6.07 10.18
C TYR A 59 8.24 6.48 11.58
N HIS A 60 9.23 7.37 11.64
CA HIS A 60 9.81 7.84 12.90
C HIS A 60 8.89 8.82 13.64
N THR A 61 8.07 9.58 12.89
CA THR A 61 7.16 10.57 13.47
C THR A 61 5.73 10.38 12.99
N ARG A 62 4.78 10.79 13.83
CA ARG A 62 3.35 10.77 13.51
C ARG A 62 3.03 11.58 12.26
N ALA A 63 3.63 12.76 12.14
CA ALA A 63 3.39 13.66 11.01
C ALA A 63 3.79 13.04 9.67
N GLN A 64 4.91 12.31 9.61
CA GLN A 64 5.32 11.57 8.42
C GLN A 64 4.35 10.44 8.09
N ALA A 65 3.93 9.66 9.09
CA ALA A 65 2.96 8.60 8.91
C ALA A 65 1.60 9.12 8.41
N GLU A 66 1.11 10.21 8.98
CA GLU A 66 -0.17 10.82 8.58
C GLU A 66 -0.10 11.41 7.18
N LEU A 67 1.01 12.06 6.81
CA LEU A 67 1.19 12.55 5.45
C LEU A 67 1.17 11.40 4.43
N ALA A 68 1.93 10.33 4.71
CA ALA A 68 1.95 9.14 3.87
C ALA A 68 0.56 8.49 3.79
N ALA A 69 -0.13 8.32 4.92
CA ALA A 69 -1.47 7.75 4.98
C ALA A 69 -2.48 8.54 4.13
N ARG A 70 -2.43 9.88 4.13
CA ARG A 70 -3.28 10.72 3.28
C ARG A 70 -2.97 10.53 1.79
N LEU A 71 -1.69 10.48 1.43
CA LEU A 71 -1.27 10.29 0.03
C LEU A 71 -1.67 8.91 -0.50
N ILE A 72 -1.46 7.86 0.31
CA ILE A 72 -1.86 6.49 -0.02
C ILE A 72 -3.38 6.41 -0.17
N LYS A 73 -4.14 6.97 0.77
CA LYS A 73 -5.60 6.98 0.71
C LYS A 73 -6.09 7.64 -0.57
N ARG A 74 -5.60 8.84 -0.89
CA ARG A 74 -5.97 9.56 -2.13
C ARG A 74 -5.63 8.77 -3.40
N GLY A 75 -4.51 8.04 -3.40
CA GLY A 75 -4.14 7.18 -4.52
C GLY A 75 -5.09 6.00 -4.67
N ALA A 76 -5.41 5.33 -3.57
CA ALA A 76 -6.29 4.17 -3.57
C ALA A 76 -7.75 4.53 -3.89
N GLU A 77 -8.27 5.65 -3.36
CA GLU A 77 -9.64 6.13 -3.63
C GLU A 77 -9.90 6.42 -5.11
N ARG A 78 -8.84 6.63 -5.92
CA ARG A 78 -8.98 6.84 -7.37
C ARG A 78 -9.14 5.54 -8.15
N GLU A 79 -8.83 4.41 -7.53
CA GLU A 79 -8.81 3.08 -8.14
C GLU A 79 -10.00 2.22 -7.68
N ILE A 80 -11.00 2.85 -7.03
CA ILE A 80 -12.23 2.23 -6.55
C ILE A 80 -13.41 2.79 -7.34
#